data_AF-A0A1V3XBP2-F1
#
_entry.id   AF-A0A1V3XBP2-F1
#
_cell.length_a   1.000
_cell.length_b   1.000
_cell.length_c   1.000
_cell.angle_alpha   90.00
_cell.angle_beta   90.00
_cell.angle_gamma   90.00
#
_symmetry.space_group_name_H-M   'P 1'
#
loop_
_entity.id
_entity.type
_entity.pdbx_description
1 polymer ?
#
loop_
_entity_poly.entity_id
_entity_poly.type
_entity_poly.pdbx_seq_one_letter_code
_entity_poly.pdbx_strand_id
1 'polypeptide(L)' 'MWNGATRVNRWRLLSGPESNTMTPRTTVAWSGYDTSIPQIGNSGSYSQLEALAADGAVVGRSVLIAR' A
#
# COMPACT_ATOMS: atom_id res chain seq x y z
N MET A 1 14.73 6.41 0.43
CA MET A 1 14.91 5.11 -0.26
C MET A 1 14.55 3.99 0.71
N TRP A 2 13.74 3.01 0.29
CA TRP A 2 13.51 1.81 1.10
C TRP A 2 14.66 0.84 0.86
N ASN A 3 15.66 0.86 1.74
CA ASN A 3 16.91 0.08 1.63
C ASN A 3 16.72 -1.41 2.03
N GLY A 4 15.63 -2.04 1.58
CA GLY A 4 15.23 -3.40 1.95
C GLY A 4 14.35 -4.10 0.91
N ALA A 5 14.37 -3.63 -0.34
CA ALA A 5 13.50 -4.05 -1.45
C ALA A 5 13.59 -5.53 -1.87
N THR A 6 14.43 -6.36 -1.23
CA THR A 6 14.64 -7.77 -1.62
C THR A 6 13.43 -8.68 -1.38
N ARG A 7 12.38 -8.21 -0.69
CA ARG A 7 11.19 -9.03 -0.37
C ARG A 7 9.86 -8.44 -0.81
N VAL A 8 9.82 -7.24 -1.40
CA VAL A 8 8.55 -6.65 -1.82
C VAL A 8 8.13 -7.27 -3.14
N ASN A 9 7.01 -8.00 -3.13
CA ASN A 9 6.46 -8.65 -4.32
C ASN A 9 5.18 -7.97 -4.79
N ARG A 10 4.40 -7.38 -3.87
CA ARG A 10 3.16 -6.67 -4.14
C ARG A 10 3.01 -5.44 -3.26
N TRP A 11 2.28 -4.45 -3.76
CA TRP A 11 1.79 -3.32 -2.97
C TRP A 11 0.31 -3.47 -2.73
N ARG A 12 -0.14 -3.18 -1.51
CA ARG A 12 -1.55 -3.10 -1.16
C ARG A 12 -1.88 -1.70 -0.68
N LEU A 13 -2.84 -1.05 -1.32
CA LEU A 13 -3.38 0.23 -0.90
C LEU A 13 -4.52 -0.01 0.09
N LEU A 14 -4.40 0.59 1.27
CA LEU A 14 -5.46 0.72 2.26
C LEU A 14 -6.03 2.13 2.19
N SER A 15 -7.36 2.25 2.28
CA SER A 15 -8.01 3.55 2.47
C SER A 15 -9.26 3.41 3.33
N GLY A 16 -9.62 4.47 4.05
CA GLY A 16 -10.78 4.49 4.91
C GLY A 16 -11.14 5.89 5.40
N PRO A 17 -12.32 6.05 6.00
CA PRO A 17 -12.75 7.32 6.60
C PRO A 17 -11.96 7.67 7.86
N GLU A 18 -11.38 6.69 8.56
CA GLU A 18 -10.59 6.89 9.77
C GLU A 18 -9.24 6.16 9.66
N SER A 19 -8.27 6.62 10.46
CA SER A 19 -6.89 6.11 10.44
C SER A 19 -6.75 4.66 10.92
N ASN A 20 -7.69 4.18 11.73
CA ASN A 20 -7.70 2.85 12.33
C ASN A 20 -8.71 1.89 11.66
N THR A 21 -9.56 2.38 10.74
CA THR A 21 -10.60 1.59 10.06
C THR A 21 -10.43 1.61 8.53
N MET A 22 -9.18 1.50 8.06
CA MET A 22 -8.88 1.39 6.63
C MET A 22 -9.07 -0.04 6.11
N THR A 23 -9.56 -0.17 4.88
CA THR A 23 -9.72 -1.46 4.21
C THR A 23 -8.87 -1.55 2.95
N PRO A 24 -8.44 -2.76 2.53
CA PRO A 24 -7.78 -2.96 1.25
C PRO A 24 -8.63 -2.51 0.08
N ARG A 25 -8.08 -1.62 -0.75
CA ARG A 25 -8.74 -1.09 -1.96
C ARG A 25 -8.23 -1.75 -3.23
N THR A 26 -6.92 -1.89 -3.35
CA THR A 26 -6.29 -2.53 -4.50
C THR A 26 -4.98 -3.18 -4.08
N THR A 27 -4.57 -4.21 -4.82
CA THR A 27 -3.25 -4.83 -4.68
C THR A 27 -2.64 -4.96 -6.07
N VAL A 28 -1.42 -4.47 -6.25
CA VAL A 28 -0.70 -4.52 -7.51
C VAL A 28 0.62 -5.25 -7.35
N ALA A 29 1.05 -5.93 -8.41
CA ALA A 29 2.39 -6.53 -8.45
C ALA A 29 3.45 -5.42 -8.41
N TRP A 30 4.55 -5.69 -7.72
CA TRP A 30 5.72 -4.81 -7.76
C TRP A 30 6.31 -4.81 -9.17
N SER A 31 6.53 -3.64 -9.74
CA SER A 31 7.09 -3.45 -11.08
C SER A 31 8.29 -2.51 -11.07
N GLY A 32 9.02 -2.41 -9.94
CA GLY A 32 10.13 -1.50 -9.76
C GLY A 32 9.76 -0.21 -9.02
N TYR A 33 10.62 0.81 -9.13
CA TYR A 33 10.42 2.10 -8.48
C TYR A 33 9.16 2.82 -8.98
N ASP A 34 8.86 2.70 -10.27
CA ASP A 34 7.71 3.34 -10.93
C ASP A 34 6.44 2.47 -10.89
N THR A 35 6.24 1.70 -9.82
CA THR A 35 5.02 0.89 -9.70
C THR A 35 3.80 1.80 -9.57
N SER A 36 3.05 1.94 -10.65
CA SER A 36 1.80 2.70 -10.66
C SER A 36 0.74 1.97 -9.85
N ILE A 37 0.18 2.65 -8.85
CA ILE A 37 -0.93 2.15 -8.03
C ILE A 37 -2.17 2.95 -8.40
N PRO A 38 -3.09 2.40 -9.20
CA PRO A 38 -4.29 3.12 -9.59
C PRO A 38 -5.15 3.34 -8.35
N GLN A 39 -5.48 4.60 -8.10
CA GLN A 39 -6.37 4.96 -7.01
C GLN A 39 -7.82 4.71 -7.47
N ILE A 40 -8.46 3.65 -6.96
CA ILE A 40 -9.80 3.26 -7.39
C ILE A 40 -10.86 3.95 -6.50
N GLY A 41 -11.54 4.96 -7.06
CA GLY A 41 -12.68 5.67 -6.45
C GLY A 41 -12.32 6.69 -5.37
N ASN A 42 -13.32 7.11 -4.57
CA ASN A 42 -13.08 7.92 -3.37
C ASN A 42 -12.24 7.12 -2.38
N SER A 43 -10.95 7.41 -2.36
CA SER A 43 -10.07 7.07 -1.24
C SER A 43 -10.57 7.91 -0.08
N GLY A 44 -10.99 7.26 1.01
CA GLY A 44 -11.45 7.97 2.20
C GLY A 44 -10.41 8.97 2.70
N SER A 45 -10.72 9.65 3.81
CA SER A 45 -9.84 10.69 4.36
C SER A 45 -8.43 10.21 4.71
N TYR A 46 -8.22 8.90 4.84
CA TYR A 46 -6.92 8.31 5.14
C TYR A 46 -6.52 7.26 4.11
N SER A 47 -5.22 7.20 3.80
CA SER A 47 -4.62 6.18 2.95
C SER A 47 -3.24 5.75 3.43
N GLN A 48 -2.91 4.47 3.22
CA GLN A 48 -1.61 3.88 3.55
C GLN A 48 -1.26 2.78 2.56
N LEU A 49 0.03 2.64 2.24
CA LEU A 49 0.55 1.54 1.43
C LEU A 49 1.21 0.49 2.31
N GLU A 50 0.92 -0.77 2.02
CA GLU A 50 1.62 -1.91 2.60
C GLU A 50 2.47 -2.60 1.52
N ALA A 51 3.73 -2.87 1.87
CA ALA A 51 4.58 -3.76 1.10
C ALA A 51 4.29 -5.20 1.53
N LEU A 52 3.98 -6.06 0.56
CA LEU A 52 3.71 -7.46 0.79
C LEU A 52 4.82 -8.34 0.21
N ALA A 53 5.19 -9.38 0.93
CA ALA A 53 6.00 -10.49 0.43
C ALA A 53 5.20 -11.41 -0.49
N ALA A 54 5.89 -12.38 -1.10
CA ALA A 54 5.29 -13.32 -2.04
C ALA A 54 4.17 -14.17 -1.41
N ASP A 55 4.34 -14.54 -0.14
CA ASP A 55 3.35 -15.25 0.70
C ASP A 55 2.18 -14.36 1.17
N GLY A 56 2.27 -13.04 0.95
CA GLY A 56 1.28 -12.06 1.39
C GLY A 56 1.55 -11.45 2.77
N ALA A 57 2.67 -11.78 3.42
CA ALA A 57 3.06 -11.16 4.67
C ALA A 57 3.39 -9.68 4.48
N VAL A 58 2.97 -8.82 5.42
CA VAL A 58 3.32 -7.39 5.40
C VAL A 58 4.77 -7.23 5.85
N VAL A 59 5.63 -6.74 4.96
CA VAL A 59 7.05 -6.48 5.24
C VAL A 59 7.35 -5.02 5.52
N GLY A 60 6.36 -4.14 5.33
CA GLY A 60 6.40 -2.78 5.83
C GLY A 60 5.20 -1.95 5.39
N ARG A 61 5.13 -0.73 5.92
CA ARG A 61 4.04 0.22 5.65
C ARG A 61 4.58 1.61 5.39
N SER A 62 3.92 2.37 4.53
CA SER A 62 4.16 3.80 4.38
C SER A 62 3.65 4.55 5.61
N VAL A 63 4.01 5.83 5.71
CA VAL A 63 3.28 6.75 6.58
C VAL A 63 1.81 6.82 6.17
N LEU A 64 0.96 7.08 7.15
CA LEU A 64 -0.44 7.39 6.93
C LEU A 64 -0.55 8.77 6.28
N ILE A 65 -1.29 8.86 5.19
CA ILE A 65 -1.58 10.13 4.52
C ILE A 65 -3.03 10.48 4.80
N ALA A 66 -3.25 11.64 5.39
CA ALA A 66 -4.57 12.26 5.51
C ALA A 66 -4.81 13.17 4.29
N ARG A 67 -6.03 13.16 3.76
CA ARG A 67 -6.47 14.00 2.64
C ARG A 67 -7.22 15.24 3.14
#